data_AF-A0A6I4XN70-F1
#
_entry.id   AF-A0A6I4XN70-F1
#
_cell.length_a   1.000
_cell.length_b   1.000
_cell.length_c   1.000
_cell.angle_alpha   90.00
_cell.angle_beta   90.00
_cell.angle_gamma   90.00
#
_symmetry.space_group_name_H-M   'P 1'
#
loop_
_entity.id
_entity.type
_entity.pdbx_description
1 polymer ?
#
loop_
_entity_poly.entity_id
_entity_poly.type
_entity_poly.pdbx_seq_one_letter_code
_entity_poly.pdbx_strand_id
1 'polypeptide(L)'
;MKYPNVQLAYFIERPNRFIAHCRLMETNEEVITHVKNTGRGKEVFLPGAVVALSYQPSPKRKTDYDLIAVKKGSFWINIDSQVPNTLVNEALKNGQIVLPGLVGTIQTVKREQRFAHSKFDFLVETDADEQAFVEVKGMT
;
A
#
# COMPACT_ATOMS: atom_id res chain seq x y z
N MET A 1 7.27 -6.30 4.48
CA MET A 1 7.78 -5.41 3.38
C MET A 1 8.70 -4.30 3.91
N LYS A 2 9.74 -3.90 3.16
CA LYS A 2 10.59 -2.73 3.43
C LYS A 2 10.74 -1.90 2.15
N TYR A 3 10.61 -0.58 2.23
CA TYR A 3 10.85 0.32 1.10
C TYR A 3 12.35 0.64 0.97
N PRO A 4 12.94 0.59 -0.23
CA PRO A 4 14.32 0.98 -0.45
C PRO A 4 14.46 2.50 -0.61
N ASN A 5 15.65 3.02 -0.31
CA ASN A 5 16.10 4.38 -0.63
C ASN A 5 15.05 5.47 -0.34
N VAL A 6 14.55 5.49 0.89
CA VAL A 6 13.49 6.42 1.29
C VAL A 6 14.10 7.80 1.52
N GLN A 7 13.56 8.81 0.82
CA GLN A 7 13.93 10.20 0.94
C GLN A 7 12.72 11.03 1.38
N LEU A 8 12.95 12.07 2.17
CA LEU A 8 11.90 12.99 2.59
C LEU A 8 11.76 14.14 1.59
N ALA A 9 10.54 14.56 1.34
CA ALA A 9 10.21 15.66 0.44
C ALA A 9 9.03 16.48 0.96
N TYR A 10 8.87 17.69 0.41
CA TYR A 10 7.65 18.48 0.55
C TYR A 10 6.75 18.24 -0.64
N PHE A 11 5.51 17.88 -0.40
CA PHE A 11 4.49 17.76 -1.44
C PHE A 11 4.19 19.14 -2.05
N ILE A 12 4.14 19.24 -3.37
CA ILE A 12 3.80 20.48 -4.08
C ILE A 12 2.37 20.38 -4.57
N GLU A 13 2.11 19.43 -5.48
CA GLU A 13 0.81 19.24 -6.09
C GLU A 13 0.65 17.81 -6.63
N ARG A 14 -0.60 17.46 -6.96
CA ARG A 14 -0.96 16.17 -7.56
C ARG A 14 -1.83 16.43 -8.78
N PRO A 15 -1.23 16.65 -9.96
CA PRO A 15 -1.97 17.05 -11.17
C PRO A 15 -2.94 15.96 -11.65
N ASN A 16 -2.70 14.69 -11.34
CA ASN A 16 -3.61 13.60 -11.64
C ASN A 16 -3.47 12.45 -10.63
N ARG A 17 -4.33 11.42 -10.76
CA ARG A 17 -4.37 10.32 -9.80
C ARG A 17 -3.10 9.47 -9.71
N PHE A 18 -2.15 9.59 -10.63
CA PHE A 18 -0.95 8.76 -10.67
C PHE A 18 0.36 9.54 -10.50
N ILE A 19 0.32 10.87 -10.52
CA ILE A 19 1.52 11.72 -10.49
C ILE A 19 1.40 12.76 -9.39
N ALA A 20 2.46 12.91 -8.61
CA ALA A 20 2.64 14.03 -7.69
C ALA A 20 4.01 14.69 -7.90
N HIS A 21 4.03 16.02 -7.83
CA HIS A 21 5.24 16.82 -7.80
C HIS A 21 5.65 17.03 -6.34
N CYS A 22 6.92 16.81 -6.05
CA CYS A 22 7.48 16.92 -4.70
C CYS A 22 8.84 17.62 -4.77
N ARG A 23 9.24 18.30 -3.70
CA ARG A 23 10.55 18.90 -3.56
C ARG A 23 11.37 18.16 -2.53
N LEU A 24 12.48 17.53 -2.93
CA LEU A 24 13.36 16.80 -2.04
C LEU A 24 13.90 17.72 -0.94
N MET A 25 13.91 17.27 0.31
CA MET A 25 14.36 18.11 1.43
C MET A 25 15.87 18.33 1.43
N GLU A 26 16.64 17.33 1.02
CA GLU A 26 18.11 17.37 1.08
C GLU A 26 18.72 18.22 -0.04
N THR A 27 18.17 18.14 -1.25
CA THR A 27 18.72 18.79 -2.45
C THR A 27 17.91 19.98 -2.93
N ASN A 28 16.68 20.16 -2.42
CA ASN A 28 15.70 21.15 -2.89
C ASN A 28 15.27 20.96 -4.36
N GLU A 29 15.61 19.82 -4.97
CA GLU A 29 15.22 19.45 -6.35
C GLU A 29 13.73 19.08 -6.42
N GLU A 30 13.05 19.53 -7.47
CA GLU A 30 11.69 19.10 -7.78
C GLU A 30 11.68 17.79 -8.57
N VAL A 31 10.96 16.79 -8.06
CA VAL A 31 10.86 15.46 -8.63
C VAL A 31 9.42 15.09 -8.92
N ILE A 32 9.24 14.32 -9.99
CA ILE A 32 7.96 13.73 -10.37
C ILE A 32 7.90 12.31 -9.80
N THR A 33 6.84 12.03 -9.06
CA THR A 33 6.66 10.78 -8.30
C THR A 33 5.40 10.06 -8.76
N HIS A 34 5.43 8.73 -8.76
CA HIS A 34 4.24 7.94 -8.96
C HIS A 34 3.45 7.78 -7.65
N VAL A 35 2.13 7.97 -7.72
CA VAL A 35 1.21 7.77 -6.59
C VAL A 35 0.47 6.44 -6.78
N LYS A 36 0.80 5.45 -5.95
CA LYS A 36 0.15 4.11 -5.93
C LYS A 36 -1.18 4.11 -5.20
N ASN A 37 -2.01 5.12 -5.44
CA ASN A 37 -3.32 5.29 -4.84
C ASN A 37 -4.25 5.99 -5.83
N THR A 38 -5.37 5.41 -6.19
CA THR A 38 -6.33 6.04 -7.13
C THR A 38 -7.31 6.98 -6.43
N GLY A 39 -7.40 6.93 -5.10
CA GLY A 39 -8.23 7.79 -4.28
C GLY A 39 -7.75 9.24 -4.31
N ARG A 40 -8.65 10.18 -3.98
CA ARG A 40 -8.36 11.62 -4.05
C ARG A 40 -7.34 12.08 -3.01
N GLY A 41 -7.38 11.54 -1.79
CA GLY A 41 -6.44 11.87 -0.71
C GLY A 41 -6.37 13.37 -0.36
N LYS A 42 -7.46 14.11 -0.53
CA LYS A 42 -7.48 15.59 -0.36
C LYS A 42 -7.07 16.04 1.05
N GLU A 43 -7.28 15.20 2.05
CA GLU A 43 -6.97 15.52 3.45
C GLU A 43 -5.50 15.31 3.81
N VAL A 44 -4.75 14.61 2.96
CA VAL A 44 -3.34 14.29 3.18
C VAL A 44 -2.43 14.99 2.17
N PHE A 45 -2.85 15.08 0.90
CA PHE A 45 -2.12 15.78 -0.16
C PHE A 45 -2.30 17.29 -0.10
N LEU A 46 -1.87 17.90 1.00
CA LEU A 46 -1.85 19.35 1.18
C LEU A 46 -0.49 19.91 0.75
N PRO A 47 -0.43 21.02 -0.01
CA PRO A 47 0.83 21.68 -0.34
C PRO A 47 1.69 21.93 0.90
N GLY A 48 2.97 21.59 0.82
CA GLY A 48 3.93 21.66 1.92
C GLY A 48 3.90 20.47 2.89
N ALA A 49 2.99 19.51 2.74
CA ALA A 49 2.98 18.31 3.56
C ALA A 49 4.30 17.54 3.40
N VAL A 50 4.83 17.04 4.52
CA VAL A 50 6.01 16.17 4.49
C VAL A 50 5.61 14.81 3.96
N VAL A 51 6.32 14.32 2.95
CA VAL A 51 6.09 13.02 2.33
C VAL A 51 7.36 12.19 2.30
N ALA A 52 7.18 10.87 2.25
CA ALA A 52 8.25 9.91 2.05
C ALA A 52 8.18 9.38 0.62
N LEU A 53 9.31 9.42 -0.08
CA LEU A 53 9.48 8.96 -1.45
C LEU A 53 10.46 7.79 -1.48
N SER A 54 10.15 6.73 -2.22
CA SER A 54 11.10 5.63 -2.46
C SER A 54 11.73 5.77 -3.84
N TYR A 55 13.06 5.89 -3.90
CA TYR A 55 13.82 6.02 -5.14
C TYR A 55 14.22 4.66 -5.73
N GLN A 56 13.70 4.35 -6.92
CA GLN A 56 13.87 3.05 -7.60
C GLN A 56 13.90 3.23 -9.14
N PRO A 57 14.91 3.90 -9.69
CA PRO A 57 14.99 4.18 -11.13
C PRO A 57 14.98 2.88 -11.94
N SER A 58 14.33 2.91 -13.10
CA SER A 58 14.31 1.76 -14.01
C SER A 58 13.98 2.20 -15.44
N PRO A 59 14.65 1.65 -16.48
CA PRO A 59 14.29 1.93 -17.88
C PRO A 59 12.83 1.62 -18.24
N LYS A 60 12.16 0.79 -17.44
CA LYS A 60 10.75 0.41 -17.65
C LYS A 60 9.76 1.37 -16.96
N ARG A 61 10.25 2.30 -16.12
CA ARG A 61 9.43 3.24 -15.35
C ARG A 61 9.53 4.63 -15.96
N LYS A 62 8.43 5.39 -15.87
CA LYS A 62 8.39 6.80 -16.29
C LYS A 62 8.84 7.76 -15.18
N THR A 63 8.81 7.30 -13.93
CA THR A 63 9.16 8.06 -12.74
C THR A 63 10.10 7.23 -11.91
N ASP A 64 11.17 7.82 -11.40
CA ASP A 64 12.12 7.10 -10.55
C ASP A 64 11.62 6.94 -9.12
N TYR A 65 10.74 7.83 -8.68
CA TYR A 65 10.22 7.88 -7.31
C TYR A 65 8.79 7.34 -7.21
N ASP A 66 8.49 6.67 -6.10
CA ASP A 66 7.13 6.38 -5.63
C ASP A 66 6.83 7.21 -4.37
N LEU A 67 5.68 7.88 -4.31
CA LEU A 67 5.17 8.47 -3.07
C LEU A 67 4.53 7.38 -2.22
N ILE A 68 5.17 7.05 -1.09
CA ILE A 68 4.80 5.89 -0.26
C ILE A 68 4.05 6.28 1.00
N ALA A 69 4.27 7.48 1.54
CA ALA A 69 3.57 7.95 2.74
C ALA A 69 3.50 9.48 2.82
N VAL A 70 2.50 9.97 3.54
CA VAL A 70 2.34 11.38 3.92
C VAL A 70 2.37 11.49 5.43
N LYS A 71 3.08 12.49 5.97
CA LYS A 71 3.14 12.78 7.40
C LYS A 71 1.99 13.71 7.81
N LYS A 72 1.26 13.35 8.86
CA LYS A 72 0.22 14.18 9.50
C LYS A 72 0.49 14.23 11.00
N GLY A 73 0.99 15.37 11.48
CA GLY A 73 1.48 15.52 12.85
C GLY A 73 2.66 14.56 13.12
N SER A 74 2.54 13.73 14.15
CA SER A 74 3.51 12.68 14.49
C SER A 74 3.34 11.38 13.70
N PHE A 75 2.26 11.22 12.95
CA PHE A 75 1.90 9.97 12.30
C PHE A 75 2.27 9.95 10.81
N TRP A 76 2.55 8.75 10.31
CA TRP A 76 2.71 8.48 8.88
C TRP A 76 1.50 7.72 8.36
N ILE A 77 0.95 8.22 7.26
CA ILE A 77 -0.18 7.63 6.56
C ILE A 77 0.37 6.99 5.30
N ASN A 78 0.30 5.66 5.20
CA ASN A 78 0.76 4.93 4.02
C ASN A 78 -0.20 5.14 2.84
N ILE A 79 0.35 5.56 1.71
CA ILE A 79 -0.43 5.85 0.50
C ILE A 79 -0.48 4.64 -0.44
N ASP A 80 0.47 3.71 -0.31
CA ASP A 80 0.62 2.57 -1.21
C ASP A 80 -0.51 1.54 -1.02
N SER A 81 -1.53 1.63 -1.87
CA SER A 81 -2.72 0.77 -1.83
C SER A 81 -2.44 -0.71 -2.10
N GLN A 82 -1.22 -1.08 -2.50
CA GLN A 82 -0.83 -2.47 -2.72
C GLN A 82 -0.33 -3.16 -1.43
N VAL A 83 0.03 -2.38 -0.41
CA VAL A 83 0.58 -2.89 0.85
C VAL A 83 -0.43 -3.72 1.65
N PRO A 84 -1.70 -3.33 1.82
CA PRO A 84 -2.63 -4.06 2.68
C PRO A 84 -2.74 -5.54 2.33
N ASN A 85 -2.96 -5.89 1.07
CA ASN A 85 -3.05 -7.29 0.63
C ASN A 85 -1.73 -8.04 0.77
N THR A 86 -0.58 -7.35 0.70
CA THR A 86 0.71 -7.97 0.94
C THR A 86 0.89 -8.31 2.41
N LEU A 87 0.59 -7.35 3.31
CA LEU A 87 0.68 -7.53 4.75
C LEU A 87 -0.30 -8.59 5.27
N VAL A 88 -1.55 -8.56 4.82
CA VAL A 88 -2.55 -9.55 5.23
C VAL A 88 -2.15 -10.95 4.77
N ASN A 89 -1.62 -11.09 3.56
CA ASN A 89 -1.13 -12.38 3.08
C ASN A 89 0.03 -12.93 3.91
N GLU A 90 1.02 -12.08 4.24
CA GLU A 90 2.12 -12.45 5.14
C GLU A 90 1.58 -12.83 6.52
N ALA A 91 0.68 -12.04 7.08
CA ALA A 91 0.13 -12.24 8.42
C ALA A 91 -0.77 -13.47 8.53
N LEU A 92 -1.56 -13.80 7.50
CA LEU A 92 -2.35 -15.04 7.44
C LEU A 92 -1.43 -16.27 7.38
N LYS A 93 -0.40 -16.24 6.52
CA LYS A 93 0.55 -17.36 6.39
C LYS A 93 1.39 -17.59 7.65
N ASN A 94 1.68 -16.52 8.39
CA ASN A 94 2.48 -16.59 9.61
C ASN A 94 1.62 -16.75 10.89
N GLY A 95 0.30 -16.93 10.77
CA GLY A 95 -0.60 -17.09 11.91
C GLY A 95 -0.74 -15.84 12.80
N GLN A 96 -0.39 -14.66 12.30
CA GLN A 96 -0.50 -13.39 13.02
C GLN A 96 -1.93 -12.83 13.01
N ILE A 97 -2.71 -13.15 11.96
CA ILE A 97 -4.14 -12.87 11.89
C ILE A 97 -4.88 -14.14 12.25
N VAL A 98 -5.71 -14.05 13.28
CA VAL A 98 -6.69 -15.09 13.65
C VAL A 98 -8.05 -14.66 13.13
N LEU A 99 -8.68 -15.51 12.31
CA LEU A 99 -10.01 -15.25 11.76
C LEU A 99 -11.07 -15.79 12.75
N PRO A 100 -11.91 -14.92 13.35
CA PRO A 100 -12.90 -15.36 14.32
C PRO A 100 -13.88 -16.37 13.72
N GLY A 101 -14.15 -17.45 14.44
CA GLY A 101 -15.09 -18.50 14.01
C GLY A 101 -14.52 -19.50 13.00
N LEU A 102 -13.30 -19.31 12.51
CA LEU A 102 -12.62 -20.29 11.66
C LEU A 102 -11.93 -21.35 12.54
N VAL A 103 -12.35 -22.60 12.41
CA VAL A 103 -11.76 -23.73 13.15
C VAL A 103 -10.51 -24.24 12.43
N GLY A 104 -9.46 -24.54 13.20
CA GLY A 104 -8.21 -25.10 12.69
C GLY A 104 -7.14 -24.05 12.38
N THR A 105 -5.96 -24.54 12.01
CA THR A 105 -4.82 -23.72 11.60
C THR A 105 -4.87 -23.51 10.09
N ILE A 106 -4.66 -22.27 9.64
CA ILE A 106 -4.58 -21.94 8.21
C ILE A 106 -3.42 -22.71 7.58
N GLN A 107 -3.72 -23.61 6.63
CA GLN A 107 -2.74 -24.35 5.84
C GLN A 107 -2.45 -23.68 4.50
N THR A 108 -3.49 -23.14 3.85
CA THR A 108 -3.36 -22.53 2.53
C THR A 108 -3.98 -21.13 2.49
N VAL A 109 -3.36 -20.25 1.71
CA VAL A 109 -3.84 -18.90 1.42
C VAL A 109 -3.75 -18.69 -0.08
N LYS A 110 -4.90 -18.75 -0.77
CA LYS A 110 -5.03 -18.55 -2.21
C LYS A 110 -5.46 -17.12 -2.47
N ARG A 111 -4.71 -16.39 -3.31
CA ARG A 111 -5.01 -14.99 -3.63
C ARG A 111 -6.03 -14.88 -4.76
N GLU A 112 -6.72 -13.75 -4.84
CA GLU A 112 -7.46 -13.31 -6.03
C GLU A 112 -8.56 -14.31 -6.46
N GLN A 113 -9.23 -14.93 -5.48
CA GLN A 113 -10.16 -16.04 -5.69
C GLN A 113 -11.52 -15.56 -6.22
N ARG A 114 -11.98 -16.17 -7.31
CA ARG A 114 -13.30 -15.89 -7.87
C ARG A 114 -14.38 -16.74 -7.20
N PHE A 115 -15.50 -16.11 -6.89
CA PHE A 115 -16.72 -16.78 -6.45
C PHE A 115 -17.92 -16.12 -7.13
N ALA A 116 -18.64 -16.89 -7.96
CA ALA A 116 -19.67 -16.38 -8.87
C ALA A 116 -19.16 -15.17 -9.68
N HIS A 117 -19.80 -14.00 -9.51
CA HIS A 117 -19.47 -12.77 -10.24
C HIS A 117 -18.46 -11.87 -9.50
N SER A 118 -18.02 -12.27 -8.30
CA SER A 118 -17.12 -11.50 -7.45
C SER A 118 -15.72 -12.10 -7.42
N LYS A 119 -14.76 -11.29 -7.01
CA LYS A 119 -13.37 -11.69 -6.78
C LYS A 119 -12.96 -11.21 -5.39
N PHE A 120 -12.66 -12.15 -4.51
CA PHE A 120 -12.18 -11.89 -3.16
C PHE A 120 -10.66 -11.83 -3.15
N ASP A 121 -10.09 -11.07 -2.21
CA ASP A 121 -8.64 -10.97 -2.08
C ASP A 121 -7.99 -12.31 -1.70
N PHE A 122 -8.64 -13.10 -0.83
CA PHE A 122 -8.15 -14.42 -0.43
C PHE A 122 -9.25 -15.46 -0.22
N LEU A 123 -8.88 -16.72 -0.44
CA LEU A 123 -9.52 -17.91 0.12
C LEU A 123 -8.50 -18.59 1.05
N VAL A 124 -8.89 -18.82 2.29
CA VAL A 124 -8.09 -19.57 3.27
C VAL A 124 -8.70 -20.95 3.48
N GLU A 125 -7.84 -21.95 3.70
CA GLU A 125 -8.23 -23.32 4.01
C GLU A 125 -7.46 -23.78 5.25
N THR A 126 -8.13 -24.47 6.17
CA THR A 126 -7.54 -24.95 7.42
C THR A 126 -7.25 -26.44 7.41
N ASP A 127 -6.55 -26.91 8.44
CA ASP A 127 -6.33 -28.33 8.73
C ASP A 127 -7.58 -29.07 9.22
N ALA A 128 -8.68 -28.35 9.47
CA ALA A 128 -9.98 -28.88 9.87
C ALA A 128 -11.00 -28.89 8.71
N ASP A 129 -10.53 -28.77 7.47
CA ASP A 129 -11.35 -28.67 6.25
C ASP A 129 -12.33 -27.47 6.24
N GLU A 130 -12.08 -26.44 7.05
CA GLU A 130 -12.84 -25.19 7.03
C GLU A 130 -12.27 -24.21 5.99
N GLN A 131 -13.17 -23.38 5.44
CA GLN A 131 -12.81 -22.37 4.45
C GLN A 131 -13.39 -21.01 4.79
N ALA A 132 -12.64 -19.95 4.49
CA ALA A 132 -13.16 -18.59 4.54
C ALA A 132 -12.68 -17.72 3.37
N PHE A 133 -13.58 -16.91 2.85
CA PHE A 133 -13.24 -15.80 1.98
C PHE A 133 -12.83 -14.59 2.82
N VAL A 134 -11.72 -13.96 2.46
CA VAL A 134 -11.20 -12.77 3.14
C VAL A 134 -11.09 -11.64 2.13
N GLU A 135 -11.70 -10.50 2.48
CA GLU A 135 -11.62 -9.25 1.73
C GLU A 135 -10.87 -8.22 2.57
N VAL A 136 -9.89 -7.55 1.98
CA VAL A 136 -9.04 -6.57 2.62
C VAL A 136 -9.43 -5.18 2.14
N LYS A 137 -9.62 -4.27 3.09
CA LYS A 137 -9.89 -2.86 2.81
C LYS A 137 -8.76 -2.00 3.39
N GLY A 138 -8.05 -1.30 2.52
CA GLY A 138 -7.11 -0.26 2.94
C GLY A 138 -7.88 0.96 3.43
N MET A 139 -7.58 1.42 4.64
CA MET A 139 -8.09 2.67 5.19
C MET A 139 -6.90 3.62 5.38
N THR A 140 -6.96 4.77 4.73
CA THR A 140 -5.89 5.76 4.63
C THR A 140 -6.39 7.12 5.06
#